data_AF-A0A1C6LEU7-F1
#
_entry.id   AF-A0A1C6LEU7-F1
#
_cell.length_a   1.000
_cell.length_b   1.000
_cell.length_c   1.000
_cell.angle_alpha   90.00
_cell.angle_beta   90.00
_cell.angle_gamma   90.00
#
_symmetry.space_group_name_H-M   'P 1'
#
loop_
_entity.id
_entity.type
_entity.pdbx_description
1 polymer ?
#
loop_
_entity_poly.entity_id
_entity_poly.type
_entity_poly.pdbx_seq_one_letter_code
_entity_poly.pdbx_strand_id
1 'polypeptide(L)'
;MPQPTAETPCIGVCSTAIGDDVCQGCARTFTEISCWYELDAGHKARVWAALPRRRVWQALARMAGGHLRIEDGAQGEYAELQLHDGRLLQMSLPQQQGERREVPLTLDGHRCALLVSDEGWPQALREFLQATR
;
A
#
# COMPACT_ATOMS: atom_id res chain seq x y z
N MET A 1 19.01 -11.19 -11.02
CA MET A 1 19.55 -9.86 -11.36
C MET A 1 19.81 -9.14 -10.04
N PRO A 2 21.01 -8.61 -9.75
CA PRO A 2 21.18 -7.78 -8.56
C PRO A 2 20.36 -6.50 -8.75
N GLN A 3 19.64 -6.06 -7.73
CA GLN A 3 18.92 -4.79 -7.77
C GLN A 3 19.92 -3.65 -8.00
N PRO A 4 19.57 -2.60 -8.76
CA PRO A 4 20.41 -1.41 -8.85
C PRO A 4 20.68 -0.91 -7.43
N THR A 5 21.93 -0.53 -7.17
CA THR A 5 22.45 0.07 -5.94
C THR A 5 21.87 1.47 -5.71
N ALA A 6 20.55 1.61 -5.83
CA ALA A 6 19.88 2.89 -5.69
C ALA A 6 19.97 3.34 -4.23
N GLU A 7 20.63 4.47 -4.01
CA GLU A 7 20.76 5.08 -2.68
C GLU A 7 19.40 5.47 -2.07
N THR A 8 18.36 5.54 -2.90
CA THR A 8 17.00 5.90 -2.53
C THR A 8 15.99 5.11 -3.38
N PRO A 9 14.84 4.71 -2.81
CA PRO A 9 13.76 4.09 -3.58
C PRO A 9 12.93 5.08 -4.41
N CYS A 10 13.28 6.37 -4.40
CA CYS A 10 12.60 7.40 -5.15
C CYS A 10 12.75 7.20 -6.66
N ILE A 11 11.67 7.46 -7.42
CA ILE A 11 11.66 7.39 -8.90
C ILE A 11 11.60 8.77 -9.57
N GLY A 12 11.81 9.85 -8.81
CA GLY A 12 11.74 11.23 -9.32
C GLY A 12 10.32 11.79 -9.46
N VAL A 13 9.29 11.07 -9.03
CA VAL A 13 7.89 11.53 -8.97
C VAL A 13 7.44 11.54 -7.52
N CYS A 14 6.91 12.68 -7.07
CA CYS A 14 6.44 12.87 -5.70
C CYS A 14 5.02 13.42 -5.68
N SER A 15 4.09 12.66 -5.13
CA SER A 15 2.71 13.10 -4.94
C SER A 15 2.42 13.61 -3.51
N THR A 16 3.34 13.39 -2.56
CA THR A 16 3.18 13.93 -1.21
C THR A 16 3.33 15.45 -1.19
N ALA A 17 4.04 16.02 -2.16
CA ALA A 17 4.11 17.48 -2.35
C ALA A 17 2.76 18.11 -2.75
N ILE A 18 1.80 17.31 -3.23
CA ILE A 18 0.45 17.75 -3.60
C ILE A 18 -0.63 17.19 -2.67
N GLY A 19 -0.24 16.59 -1.54
CA GLY A 19 -1.15 16.27 -0.43
C GLY A 19 -1.36 14.79 -0.10
N ASP A 20 -0.72 13.84 -0.79
CA ASP A 20 -0.79 12.43 -0.39
C ASP A 20 0.08 12.15 0.86
N ASP A 21 -0.38 11.31 1.80
CA ASP A 21 0.46 10.82 2.91
C ASP A 21 1.48 9.77 2.44
N VAL A 22 1.12 8.99 1.42
CA VAL A 22 1.94 7.95 0.81
C VAL A 22 2.20 8.28 -0.65
N CYS A 23 3.47 8.45 -1.01
CA CYS A 23 3.89 8.85 -2.34
C CYS A 23 3.47 7.82 -3.39
N GLN A 24 2.67 8.24 -4.36
CA GLN A 24 2.28 7.44 -5.52
C GLN A 24 3.50 6.98 -6.33
N GLY A 25 4.63 7.69 -6.37
CA GLY A 25 5.81 7.23 -7.09
C GLY A 25 6.55 6.06 -6.42
N CYS A 26 6.91 6.23 -5.14
CA CYS A 26 7.83 5.31 -4.46
C CYS A 26 7.22 4.48 -3.32
N ALA A 27 5.95 4.71 -2.98
CA ALA A 27 5.22 4.04 -1.89
C ALA A 27 5.82 4.25 -0.48
N ARG A 28 6.61 5.31 -0.30
CA ARG A 28 7.08 5.80 1.01
C ARG A 28 6.12 6.81 1.59
N THR A 29 6.12 6.94 2.92
CA THR A 29 5.42 8.01 3.63
C THR A 29 6.13 9.35 3.44
N PHE A 30 5.44 10.46 3.66
CA PHE A 30 6.04 11.79 3.61
C PHE A 30 7.26 11.92 4.54
N THR A 31 7.17 11.39 5.76
CA THR A 31 8.26 11.42 6.75
C THR A 31 9.49 10.67 6.25
N GLU A 32 9.32 9.47 5.69
CA GLU A 32 10.43 8.68 5.14
C GLU A 32 11.10 9.36 3.94
N ILE A 33 10.35 10.14 3.17
CA ILE A 33 10.88 10.91 2.05
C ILE A 33 11.68 12.09 2.56
N SER A 34 11.10 12.88 3.46
CA SER A 34 11.67 14.13 3.96
C SER A 34 12.92 13.90 4.80
N CYS A 35 12.94 12.85 5.61
CA CYS A 35 14.04 12.54 6.52
C CYS A 35 15.01 11.47 5.96
N TRP A 36 14.89 11.06 4.70
CA TRP A 36 15.61 9.89 4.15
C TRP A 36 17.11 9.90 4.45
N TYR A 37 17.77 11.04 4.26
CA TYR A 37 19.21 11.17 4.44
C TYR A 37 19.65 11.08 5.90
N GLU A 38 18.76 11.41 6.83
CA GLU A 38 18.99 11.39 8.28
C GLU A 38 18.75 9.99 8.89
N LEU A 39 18.00 9.12 8.19
CA LEU A 39 17.75 7.76 8.66
C LEU A 39 19.02 6.92 8.73
N ASP A 40 19.17 6.15 9.80
CA ASP A 40 20.21 5.14 9.93
C ASP A 40 20.00 3.96 8.96
N ALA A 41 21.01 3.09 8.84
CA ALA A 41 20.98 1.94 7.96
C ALA A 41 19.84 0.94 8.30
N GLY A 42 19.50 0.78 9.58
CA GLY A 42 18.44 -0.11 10.03
C GLY A 42 17.06 0.39 9.64
N HIS A 43 16.80 1.69 9.80
CA HIS A 43 15.59 2.36 9.33
C HIS A 43 15.47 2.25 7.82
N LYS A 44 16.53 2.58 7.07
CA LYS A 44 16.55 2.44 5.60
C LYS A 44 16.22 1.01 5.17
N ALA A 45 16.81 0.00 5.82
CA ALA A 45 16.53 -1.41 5.53
C ALA A 45 15.07 -1.79 5.79
N ARG A 46 14.46 -1.28 6.87
CA ARG A 46 13.02 -1.49 7.16
C ARG A 46 12.13 -0.89 6.08
N VAL A 47 12.43 0.34 5.65
CA VAL A 47 11.70 1.01 4.56
C VAL A 47 11.79 0.16 3.28
N TRP A 48 13.00 -0.26 2.88
CA TRP A 48 13.21 -1.10 1.70
C TRP A 48 12.43 -2.41 1.77
N ALA A 49 12.45 -3.09 2.91
CA ALA A 49 11.69 -4.32 3.14
C ALA A 49 10.17 -4.10 3.10
N ALA A 50 9.70 -2.86 3.31
CA ALA A 50 8.29 -2.50 3.28
C ALA A 50 7.74 -2.16 1.89
N LEU A 51 8.58 -1.70 0.97
CA LEU A 51 8.10 -1.23 -0.33
C LEU A 51 7.33 -2.26 -1.14
N PRO A 52 7.71 -3.56 -1.20
CA PRO A 52 6.96 -4.54 -1.98
C PRO A 52 5.49 -4.63 -1.53
N ARG A 53 5.22 -4.69 -0.22
CA ARG A 53 3.84 -4.73 0.30
C ARG A 53 3.10 -3.41 0.09
N ARG A 54 3.76 -2.27 0.35
CA ARG A 54 3.16 -0.94 0.19
C ARG A 54 2.79 -0.64 -1.27
N ARG A 55 3.56 -1.16 -2.22
CA ARG A 55 3.23 -1.07 -3.66
C ARG A 55 1.95 -1.81 -4.04
N VAL A 56 1.64 -2.92 -3.36
CA VAL A 56 0.36 -3.62 -3.56
C VAL A 56 -0.81 -2.76 -3.06
N TRP A 57 -0.70 -2.22 -1.83
CA TRP A 57 -1.72 -1.32 -1.28
C TRP A 57 -1.89 -0.05 -2.13
N GLN A 58 -0.80 0.52 -2.62
CA GLN A 58 -0.83 1.66 -3.54
C GLN A 58 -1.55 1.32 -4.85
N ALA A 59 -1.32 0.13 -5.42
CA ALA A 59 -2.01 -0.29 -6.62
C ALA A 59 -3.52 -0.46 -6.38
N LEU A 60 -3.94 -0.99 -5.22
CA LEU A 60 -5.35 -1.02 -4.80
C LEU A 60 -5.92 0.39 -4.67
N ALA A 61 -5.21 1.30 -3.99
CA ALA A 61 -5.63 2.67 -3.78
C ALA A 61 -5.89 3.43 -5.10
N ARG A 62 -5.01 3.25 -6.09
CA ARG A 62 -5.19 3.86 -7.43
C ARG A 62 -6.45 3.40 -8.13
N MET A 63 -6.86 2.14 -7.95
CA MET A 63 -8.02 1.58 -8.61
C MET A 63 -9.31 1.88 -7.86
N ALA A 64 -9.29 1.81 -6.53
CA ALA A 64 -10.44 2.11 -5.68
C ALA A 64 -10.74 3.62 -5.62
N GLY A 65 -9.70 4.45 -5.75
CA GLY A 65 -9.76 5.88 -5.49
C GLY A 65 -9.81 6.17 -3.99
N GLY A 66 -9.17 7.27 -3.58
CA GLY A 66 -9.13 7.69 -2.19
C GLY A 66 -7.74 8.02 -1.70
N HIS A 67 -7.66 8.34 -0.42
CA HIS A 67 -6.45 8.78 0.24
C HIS A 67 -5.84 7.65 1.08
N LEU A 68 -4.65 7.19 0.68
CA LEU A 68 -3.95 6.06 1.29
C LEU A 68 -3.08 6.51 2.46
N ARG A 69 -3.23 5.83 3.60
CA ARG A 69 -2.39 5.96 4.80
C ARG A 69 -1.80 4.61 5.18
N ILE A 70 -0.65 4.63 5.83
CA ILE A 70 0.00 3.45 6.41
C ILE A 70 0.02 3.66 7.92
N GLU A 71 -0.50 2.68 8.64
CA GLU A 71 -0.65 2.72 10.09
C GLU A 71 0.10 1.53 10.70
N ASP A 72 0.66 1.72 11.89
CA ASP A 72 1.30 0.66 12.65
C ASP A 72 0.25 -0.12 13.46
N GLY A 73 0.22 -1.44 13.30
CA GLY A 73 -0.67 -2.34 14.04
C GLY A 73 0.08 -3.38 14.86
N ALA A 74 -0.65 -4.12 15.70
CA ALA A 74 -0.08 -5.18 16.54
C ALA A 74 0.61 -6.31 15.75
N GLN A 75 0.22 -6.50 14.49
CA GLN A 75 0.77 -7.52 13.58
C GLN A 75 1.71 -6.93 12.51
N GLY A 76 2.14 -5.68 12.70
CA GLY A 76 2.90 -4.90 11.73
C GLY A 76 2.03 -3.86 11.02
N GLU A 77 2.61 -3.24 9.99
CA GLU A 77 1.96 -2.20 9.20
C GLU A 77 0.71 -2.74 8.50
N TYR A 78 -0.33 -1.92 8.46
CA TYR A 78 -1.49 -2.08 7.61
C TYR A 78 -1.78 -0.76 6.88
N ALA A 79 -2.65 -0.81 5.89
CA ALA A 79 -3.03 0.37 5.13
C ALA A 79 -4.50 0.71 5.33
N GLU A 80 -4.78 2.01 5.40
CA GLU A 80 -6.14 2.56 5.40
C GLU A 80 -6.33 3.40 4.15
N LEU A 81 -7.41 3.14 3.42
CA LEU A 81 -7.81 3.94 2.28
C LEU A 81 -9.14 4.61 2.59
N GLN A 82 -9.11 5.93 2.74
CA GLN A 82 -10.33 6.72 2.81
C GLN A 82 -10.90 6.89 1.40
N LEU A 83 -11.98 6.18 1.11
CA LEU A 83 -12.68 6.22 -0.17
C LEU A 83 -13.36 7.58 -0.36
N HIS A 84 -13.62 7.97 -1.61
CA HIS A 84 -14.27 9.24 -1.93
C HIS A 84 -15.70 9.37 -1.38
N ASP A 85 -16.37 8.23 -1.10
CA ASP A 85 -17.68 8.18 -0.47
C ASP A 85 -17.63 8.29 1.07
N GLY A 86 -16.44 8.53 1.64
CA GLY A 86 -16.22 8.71 3.07
C GLY A 86 -15.98 7.42 3.86
N ARG A 87 -16.15 6.24 3.22
CA ARG A 87 -15.91 4.96 3.88
C ARG A 87 -14.42 4.66 4.02
N LEU A 88 -14.09 3.78 4.97
CA LEU A 88 -12.72 3.40 5.29
C LEU A 88 -12.46 1.94 4.89
N LEU A 89 -11.63 1.74 3.87
CA LEU A 89 -11.16 0.42 3.48
C LEU A 89 -9.83 0.13 4.17
N GLN A 90 -9.81 -0.87 5.05
CA GLN A 90 -8.59 -1.36 5.68
C GLN A 90 -8.00 -2.52 4.87
N MET A 91 -6.68 -2.52 4.70
CA MET A 91 -5.93 -3.52 3.95
C MET A 91 -4.81 -4.05 4.84
N SER A 92 -4.86 -5.34 5.17
CA SER A 92 -3.83 -5.97 5.99
C SER A 92 -2.61 -6.36 5.13
N LEU A 93 -1.60 -6.93 5.78
CA LEU A 93 -0.40 -7.44 5.11
C LEU A 93 -0.77 -8.37 3.94
N PRO A 94 -0.16 -8.18 2.75
CA PRO A 94 -0.23 -9.15 1.68
C PRO A 94 0.36 -10.48 2.15
N GLN A 95 -0.37 -11.58 1.89
CA GLN A 95 -0.01 -12.92 2.31
C GLN A 95 0.27 -13.79 1.09
N GLN A 96 1.17 -14.76 1.24
CA GLN A 96 1.46 -15.76 0.21
C GLN A 96 1.31 -17.16 0.81
N GLN A 97 0.40 -17.95 0.25
CA GLN A 97 0.18 -19.35 0.61
C GLN A 97 0.39 -20.22 -0.62
N GLY A 98 1.56 -20.86 -0.72
CA GLY A 98 1.98 -21.53 -1.96
C GLY A 98 2.11 -20.54 -3.11
N GLU A 99 1.40 -20.77 -4.21
CA GLU A 99 1.38 -19.90 -5.39
C GLU A 99 0.39 -18.72 -5.26
N ARG A 100 -0.51 -18.79 -4.28
CA ARG A 100 -1.60 -17.84 -4.09
C ARG A 100 -1.10 -16.63 -3.30
N ARG A 101 -1.21 -15.43 -3.89
CA ARG A 101 -0.87 -14.15 -3.25
C ARG A 101 -2.13 -13.32 -3.08
N GLU A 102 -2.45 -12.93 -1.86
CA GLU A 102 -3.69 -12.20 -1.57
C GLU A 102 -3.52 -11.05 -0.57
N VAL A 103 -4.42 -10.08 -0.63
CA VAL A 103 -4.50 -8.96 0.32
C VAL A 103 -5.85 -9.02 1.03
N PRO A 104 -5.86 -9.24 2.35
CA PRO A 104 -7.08 -9.13 3.15
C PRO A 104 -7.57 -7.69 3.19
N LEU A 105 -8.86 -7.51 2.91
CA LEU A 105 -9.59 -6.26 2.94
C LEU A 105 -10.69 -6.31 3.99
N THR A 106 -10.93 -5.17 4.65
CA THR A 106 -12.08 -4.95 5.52
C THR A 106 -12.73 -3.61 5.21
N LEU A 107 -14.04 -3.59 4.99
CA LEU A 107 -14.83 -2.38 4.72
C LEU A 107 -16.18 -2.53 5.42
N ASP A 108 -16.52 -1.62 6.32
CA ASP A 108 -17.78 -1.62 7.09
C ASP A 108 -18.09 -2.98 7.76
N GLY A 109 -17.05 -3.65 8.27
CA GLY A 109 -17.15 -4.96 8.90
C GLY A 109 -17.23 -6.15 7.92
N HIS A 110 -17.40 -5.91 6.62
CA HIS A 110 -17.30 -6.93 5.58
C HIS A 110 -15.84 -7.22 5.26
N ARG A 111 -15.50 -8.51 5.11
CA ARG A 111 -14.13 -8.98 4.88
C ARG A 111 -14.02 -9.74 3.57
N CYS A 112 -12.94 -9.52 2.84
CA CYS A 112 -12.60 -10.19 1.60
C CYS A 112 -11.08 -10.42 1.54
N ALA A 113 -10.60 -11.36 0.73
CA ALA A 113 -9.19 -11.50 0.38
C ALA A 113 -9.04 -11.43 -1.14
N LEU A 114 -8.37 -10.38 -1.64
CA LEU A 114 -8.17 -10.20 -3.08
C LEU A 114 -6.91 -10.90 -3.56
N LEU A 115 -7.05 -11.77 -4.56
CA LEU A 115 -5.93 -12.40 -5.25
C LEU A 115 -5.17 -11.35 -6.09
N VAL A 116 -3.89 -11.12 -5.81
CA VAL A 116 -3.05 -10.13 -6.51
C VAL A 116 -2.37 -10.72 -7.75
N SER A 117 -2.32 -12.05 -7.86
CA SER A 117 -1.64 -12.77 -8.94
C SER A 117 -2.47 -13.00 -10.20
N ASP A 118 -3.72 -12.55 -10.22
CA ASP A 118 -4.67 -12.79 -11.31
C ASP A 118 -5.11 -11.46 -11.96
N GLU A 119 -5.35 -11.45 -13.27
CA GLU A 119 -5.83 -10.27 -14.02
C GLU A 119 -7.23 -9.83 -13.57
N GLY A 120 -8.00 -10.72 -12.94
CA GLY A 120 -9.36 -10.46 -12.44
C GLY A 120 -9.44 -9.58 -11.19
N TRP A 121 -8.31 -9.28 -10.53
CA TRP A 121 -8.29 -8.55 -9.27
C TRP A 121 -8.98 -7.15 -9.28
N PRO A 122 -8.98 -6.33 -10.36
CA PRO A 122 -9.66 -5.03 -10.35
C PRO A 122 -11.17 -5.21 -10.37
N GLN A 123 -11.67 -6.26 -11.03
CA GLN A 123 -13.09 -6.57 -11.06
C GLN A 123 -13.56 -7.05 -9.69
N ALA A 124 -12.81 -7.97 -9.06
CA ALA A 124 -13.11 -8.44 -7.72
C ALA A 124 -13.13 -7.30 -6.68
N LEU A 125 -12.20 -6.34 -6.79
CA LEU A 125 -12.21 -5.14 -5.96
C LEU A 125 -13.47 -4.30 -6.19
N ARG A 126 -13.84 -4.04 -7.45
CA ARG A 126 -15.06 -3.28 -7.76
C ARG A 126 -16.31 -3.95 -7.21
N GLU A 127 -16.44 -5.26 -7.38
CA GLU A 127 -17.56 -6.04 -6.87
C GLU A 127 -17.66 -5.95 -5.35
N PHE A 128 -16.53 -6.10 -4.65
CA PHE A 128 -16.48 -5.95 -3.19
C PHE A 128 -16.91 -4.55 -2.73
N LEU A 129 -16.41 -3.49 -3.39
CA LEU A 129 -16.76 -2.10 -3.06
C LEU A 129 -18.23 -1.77 -3.36
N GLN A 130 -18.86 -2.44 -4.33
CA GLN A 130 -20.27 -2.28 -4.69
C GLN A 130 -21.19 -3.07 -3.76
N ALA A 131 -20.82 -4.29 -3.38
CA ALA A 131 -21.59 -5.15 -2.49
C ALA A 131 -21.68 -4.64 -1.05
N THR A 132 -20.84 -3.67 -0.69
CA THR A 132 -20.74 -3.04 0.64
C THR A 132 -21.35 -1.64 0.69
N ARG A 133 -22.04 -1.19 -0.38
CA ARG A 133 -22.75 0.10 -0.43
C ARG A 133 -24.12 0.03 0.22
#